data_AF-T0LEF8-F1
#
_entry.id   AF-T0LEF8-F1
#
_cell.length_a   1.000
_cell.length_b   1.000
_cell.length_c   1.000
_cell.angle_alpha   90.00
_cell.angle_beta   90.00
_cell.angle_gamma   90.00
#
_symmetry.space_group_name_H-M   'P 1'
#
loop_
_entity.id
_entity.type
_entity.pdbx_description
1 polymer ?
#
loop_
_entity_poly.entity_id
_entity_poly.type
_entity_poly.pdbx_seq_one_letter_code
_entity_poly.pdbx_strand_id
1 'polypeptide(L)'
;MKDYTFAFNIFDILAYIFVEFLFWLIVLVPTEITPDFFFSSALFSYPFTYIQIPFVLLVAYISGHIIAHFGSLFLEKGIIAKILNYPSTNFFRIISDNSASKPNRFFKNYTAAYPEQLATKIKDAYEQITSIKFNHYDAFMFCFHYVKDKSPTTYSRLLIFLQLYDFCRNVSMMFFFCSFILLYFSIFEYPNLYILSIVLFLLSYLFFLRYLKFFRLYGDEVFRSFYNLYLLERSK
;
A
#
# COMPACT_ATOMS: atom_id res chain seq x y z
N MET A 1 -8.39 -8.32 7.21
CA MET A 1 -7.49 -7.78 8.24
C MET A 1 -8.32 -6.98 9.20
N LYS A 2 -8.50 -7.44 10.44
CA LYS A 2 -9.03 -6.60 11.52
C LYS A 2 -7.92 -5.61 11.88
N ASP A 3 -8.27 -4.34 11.98
CA ASP A 3 -7.37 -3.21 12.16
C ASP A 3 -6.54 -3.34 13.43
N TYR A 4 -5.33 -3.88 13.30
CA TYR A 4 -4.28 -3.61 14.26
C TYR A 4 -3.74 -2.23 13.91
N THR A 5 -4.08 -1.24 14.73
CA THR A 5 -3.56 0.12 14.64
C THR A 5 -2.05 0.04 14.87
N PHE A 6 -1.28 -0.10 13.79
CA PHE A 6 0.10 0.32 13.77
C PHE A 6 0.13 1.75 14.32
N ALA A 7 1.07 2.04 15.22
CA ALA A 7 1.21 3.38 15.77
C ALA A 7 1.39 4.35 14.60
N PHE A 8 0.38 5.17 14.36
CA PHE A 8 0.36 6.17 13.31
C PHE A 8 1.57 7.09 13.51
N ASN A 9 2.54 6.97 12.62
CA ASN A 9 3.82 7.64 12.76
C ASN A 9 3.76 8.99 12.05
N ILE A 10 4.61 9.93 12.42
CA ILE A 10 4.73 11.23 11.76
C ILE A 10 5.03 11.08 10.27
N PHE A 11 5.71 10.00 9.88
CA PHE A 11 5.94 9.66 8.48
C PHE A 11 4.65 9.37 7.72
N ASP A 12 3.65 8.78 8.37
CA ASP A 12 2.35 8.52 7.74
C ASP A 12 1.62 9.84 7.51
N ILE A 13 1.63 10.76 8.51
CA ILE A 13 1.08 12.12 8.37
C ILE A 13 1.73 12.87 7.22
N LEU A 14 3.07 12.88 7.18
CA LEU A 14 3.83 13.57 6.15
C LEU A 14 3.60 12.95 4.77
N ALA A 15 3.47 11.63 4.68
CA ALA A 15 3.13 10.96 3.44
C ALA A 15 1.74 11.38 2.95
N TYR A 16 0.72 11.44 3.82
CA TYR A 16 -0.61 11.93 3.44
C TYR A 16 -0.57 13.38 2.97
N ILE A 17 0.04 14.28 3.74
CA ILE A 17 0.11 15.70 3.38
C ILE A 17 0.88 15.89 2.07
N PHE A 18 1.99 15.18 1.87
CA PHE A 18 2.80 15.30 0.66
C PHE A 18 2.08 14.82 -0.59
N VAL A 19 1.44 13.64 -0.52
CA VAL A 19 0.65 13.07 -1.62
C VAL A 19 -0.45 14.06 -2.00
N GLU A 20 -1.12 14.66 -1.02
CA GLU A 20 -2.27 15.50 -1.30
C GLU A 20 -1.90 16.91 -1.74
N PHE A 21 -0.83 17.47 -1.18
CA PHE A 21 -0.25 18.68 -1.71
C PHE A 21 0.11 18.52 -3.19
N LEU A 22 0.69 17.37 -3.56
CA LEU A 22 1.00 17.04 -4.94
C LEU A 22 -0.27 16.84 -5.80
N PHE A 23 -1.30 16.20 -5.26
CA PHE A 23 -2.61 16.05 -5.91
C PHE A 23 -3.17 17.42 -6.33
N TRP A 24 -3.27 18.34 -5.37
CA TRP A 24 -3.81 19.68 -5.60
C TRP A 24 -2.93 20.47 -6.58
N LEU A 25 -1.61 20.37 -6.48
CA LEU A 25 -0.70 21.02 -7.42
C LEU A 25 -0.90 20.50 -8.86
N ILE A 26 -1.05 19.19 -9.02
CA ILE A 26 -1.24 18.55 -10.34
C ILE A 26 -2.59 18.92 -10.97
N VAL A 27 -3.64 19.09 -10.16
CA VAL A 27 -4.98 19.43 -10.67
C VAL A 27 -5.11 20.93 -10.91
N LEU A 28 -4.75 21.79 -9.95
CA LEU A 28 -5.03 23.23 -9.99
C LEU A 28 -4.14 23.99 -10.97
N VAL A 29 -2.84 23.66 -11.05
CA VAL A 29 -1.90 24.41 -11.91
C VAL A 29 -2.28 24.32 -13.40
N PRO A 30 -2.57 23.12 -13.96
CA PRO A 30 -2.81 23.00 -15.40
C PRO A 30 -4.23 23.33 -15.85
N THR A 31 -5.21 23.25 -14.94
CA THR A 31 -6.62 23.53 -15.25
C THR A 31 -6.96 25.01 -15.11
N GLU A 32 -6.02 25.84 -14.66
CA GLU A 32 -6.25 27.25 -14.31
C GLU A 32 -7.50 27.45 -13.43
N ILE A 33 -7.98 26.39 -12.75
CA ILE A 33 -8.99 26.48 -11.73
C ILE A 33 -8.33 27.30 -10.66
N THR A 34 -8.67 28.60 -10.66
CA THR A 34 -8.12 29.50 -9.69
C THR A 34 -8.45 28.93 -8.33
N PRO A 35 -7.55 29.09 -7.35
CA PRO A 35 -7.88 28.82 -5.97
C PRO A 35 -9.26 29.41 -5.62
N ASP A 36 -9.67 30.53 -6.22
CA ASP A 36 -11.01 31.12 -6.04
C ASP A 36 -12.18 30.13 -6.20
N PHE A 37 -12.13 29.07 -7.01
CA PHE A 37 -13.23 28.09 -7.03
C PHE A 37 -13.38 27.32 -5.70
N PHE A 38 -12.27 26.99 -5.05
CA PHE A 38 -12.24 26.32 -3.73
C PHE A 38 -12.17 27.31 -2.55
N PHE A 39 -11.67 28.51 -2.81
CA PHE A 39 -11.24 29.52 -1.83
C PHE A 39 -11.99 30.86 -2.02
N SER A 40 -13.08 30.91 -2.81
CA SER A 40 -13.96 32.09 -2.94
C SER A 40 -14.81 32.37 -1.70
N SER A 41 -14.80 31.48 -0.71
CA SER A 41 -15.40 31.80 0.59
C SER A 41 -14.61 32.92 1.27
N ALA A 42 -15.32 33.80 2.01
CA ALA A 42 -14.81 35.01 2.65
C ALA A 42 -13.56 34.87 3.54
N LEU A 43 -13.05 33.65 3.76
CA LEU A 43 -11.82 33.35 4.50
C LEU A 43 -10.53 33.54 3.67
N PHE A 44 -10.63 33.62 2.34
CA PHE A 44 -9.45 33.61 1.45
C PHE A 44 -9.40 34.74 0.41
N SER A 45 -10.28 35.74 0.52
CA SER A 45 -10.11 37.01 -0.19
C SER A 45 -8.78 37.67 0.21
N TYR A 46 -7.98 38.05 -0.78
CA TYR A 46 -6.58 38.51 -0.71
C TYR A 46 -6.18 39.33 0.55
N PRO A 47 -4.91 39.22 1.02
CA PRO A 47 -3.84 38.34 0.57
C PRO A 47 -3.74 37.03 1.37
N PHE A 48 -2.99 36.06 0.83
CA PHE A 48 -2.74 34.78 1.49
C PHE A 48 -2.10 35.00 2.87
N THR A 49 -2.88 34.80 3.92
CA THR A 49 -2.48 35.13 5.30
C THR A 49 -1.95 33.86 5.98
N TYR A 50 -0.98 33.96 6.90
CA TYR A 50 -0.43 32.80 7.62
C TYR A 50 -1.50 31.90 8.30
N ILE A 51 -2.69 32.45 8.58
CA ILE A 51 -3.85 31.75 9.14
C ILE A 51 -4.42 30.68 8.18
N GLN A 52 -4.14 30.79 6.88
CA GLN A 52 -4.65 29.89 5.85
C GLN A 52 -3.84 28.61 5.69
N ILE A 53 -2.56 28.62 6.11
CA ILE A 53 -1.67 27.45 6.09
C ILE A 53 -2.26 26.25 6.85
N PRO A 54 -2.71 26.37 8.12
CA PRO A 54 -3.28 25.23 8.83
C PRO A 54 -4.57 24.71 8.18
N PHE A 55 -5.35 25.56 7.53
CA PHE A 55 -6.55 25.13 6.81
C PHE A 55 -6.21 24.31 5.55
N VAL A 56 -5.24 24.77 4.76
CA VAL A 56 -4.74 24.02 3.59
C VAL A 56 -4.16 22.67 4.03
N LEU A 57 -3.40 22.63 5.12
CA LEU A 57 -2.89 21.38 5.69
C LEU A 57 -4.01 20.44 6.16
N LEU A 58 -5.07 20.99 6.75
CA LEU A 58 -6.24 20.21 7.18
C LEU A 58 -6.99 19.62 5.98
N VAL A 59 -7.24 20.42 4.94
CA VAL A 59 -7.89 19.95 3.71
C VAL A 59 -7.06 18.86 3.04
N ALA A 60 -5.74 19.07 2.90
CA ALA A 60 -4.82 18.07 2.38
C ALA A 60 -4.83 16.79 3.23
N TYR A 61 -4.84 16.90 4.56
CA TYR A 61 -4.91 15.73 5.44
C TYR A 61 -6.20 14.93 5.25
N ILE A 62 -7.35 15.61 5.15
CA ILE A 62 -8.66 14.98 4.96
C ILE A 62 -8.74 14.32 3.59
N SER A 63 -8.34 15.01 2.52
CA SER A 63 -8.32 14.42 1.17
C SER A 63 -7.39 13.21 1.11
N GLY A 64 -6.27 13.25 1.84
CA GLY A 64 -5.33 12.14 2.03
C GLY A 64 -5.98 10.89 2.55
N HIS A 65 -6.79 11.04 3.58
CA HIS A 65 -7.52 9.92 4.16
C HIS A 65 -8.55 9.33 3.17
N ILE A 66 -9.17 10.19 2.35
CA ILE A 66 -10.11 9.75 1.33
C ILE A 66 -9.39 8.93 0.25
N ILE A 67 -8.27 9.42 -0.30
CA ILE A 67 -7.48 8.68 -1.29
C ILE A 67 -6.95 7.36 -0.71
N ALA A 68 -6.47 7.38 0.55
CA ALA A 68 -6.01 6.19 1.26
C ALA A 68 -7.12 5.14 1.37
N HIS A 69 -8.33 5.58 1.74
CA HIS A 69 -9.50 4.72 1.85
C HIS A 69 -9.82 4.07 0.50
N PHE A 70 -9.81 4.84 -0.58
CA PHE A 70 -9.99 4.30 -1.93
C PHE A 70 -8.89 3.32 -2.33
N GLY A 71 -7.64 3.55 -1.93
CA GLY A 71 -6.54 2.60 -2.12
C GLY A 71 -6.80 1.27 -1.43
N SER A 72 -7.27 1.29 -0.18
CA SER A 72 -7.65 0.06 0.53
C SER A 72 -8.86 -0.62 -0.11
N LEU A 73 -9.88 0.12 -0.53
CA LEU A 73 -11.06 -0.48 -1.15
C LEU A 73 -10.78 -1.08 -2.53
N PHE A 74 -10.16 -0.32 -3.43
CA PHE A 74 -9.97 -0.74 -4.82
C PHE A 74 -8.74 -1.63 -5.00
N LEU A 75 -7.56 -1.21 -4.52
CA LEU A 75 -6.34 -1.99 -4.75
C LEU A 75 -6.29 -3.19 -3.81
N GLU A 76 -6.48 -3.00 -2.51
CA GLU A 76 -6.30 -4.08 -1.54
C GLU A 76 -7.52 -5.02 -1.49
N LYS A 77 -8.73 -4.52 -1.19
CA LYS A 77 -9.93 -5.38 -1.12
C LYS A 77 -10.47 -5.77 -2.49
N GLY A 78 -10.28 -4.93 -3.51
CA GLY A 78 -10.68 -5.22 -4.88
C GLY A 78 -9.66 -6.13 -5.57
N ILE A 79 -8.49 -5.60 -5.93
CA ILE A 79 -7.52 -6.33 -6.75
C ILE A 79 -6.80 -7.43 -5.96
N ILE A 80 -6.23 -7.14 -4.79
CA ILE A 80 -5.49 -8.16 -4.02
C ILE A 80 -6.44 -9.25 -3.55
N ALA A 81 -7.45 -8.91 -2.75
CA ALA A 81 -8.25 -9.93 -2.08
C ALA A 81 -9.08 -10.77 -3.05
N LYS A 82 -9.57 -10.21 -4.17
CA LYS A 82 -10.42 -10.95 -5.13
C LYS A 82 -9.67 -11.54 -6.32
N ILE A 83 -8.57 -10.92 -6.77
CA ILE A 83 -7.90 -11.30 -8.04
C ILE A 83 -6.53 -11.93 -7.79
N LEU A 84 -5.68 -11.32 -6.95
CA LEU A 84 -4.27 -11.73 -6.82
C LEU A 84 -3.96 -12.58 -5.59
N ASN A 85 -4.87 -12.64 -4.61
CA ASN A 85 -4.68 -13.16 -3.27
C ASN A 85 -3.55 -12.47 -2.48
N TYR A 86 -3.57 -12.64 -1.16
CA TYR A 86 -2.54 -12.12 -0.27
C TYR A 86 -1.21 -12.88 -0.45
N PRO A 87 -0.05 -12.24 -0.16
CA PRO A 87 1.24 -12.91 -0.25
C PRO A 87 1.31 -14.18 0.59
N SER A 88 0.71 -14.17 1.80
CA SER A 88 0.62 -15.33 2.68
C SER A 88 -0.12 -16.51 2.06
N THR A 89 -1.09 -16.30 1.19
CA THR A 89 -1.73 -17.39 0.44
C THR A 89 -0.88 -17.82 -0.75
N ASN A 90 -0.30 -16.85 -1.47
CA ASN A 90 0.51 -17.12 -2.66
C ASN A 90 1.78 -17.93 -2.36
N PHE A 91 2.46 -17.66 -1.24
CA PHE A 91 3.68 -18.36 -0.86
C PHE A 91 3.48 -19.86 -0.61
N PHE A 92 2.37 -20.23 0.01
CA PHE A 92 2.09 -21.62 0.43
C PHE A 92 1.15 -22.36 -0.53
N ARG A 93 0.84 -21.77 -1.69
CA ARG A 93 -0.09 -22.37 -2.67
C ARG A 93 0.26 -23.82 -3.04
N ILE A 94 1.55 -24.14 -3.20
CA ILE A 94 1.99 -25.47 -3.66
C ILE A 94 1.63 -26.56 -2.64
N ILE A 95 1.65 -26.25 -1.35
CA ILE A 95 1.42 -27.22 -0.26
C ILE A 95 -0.02 -27.16 0.30
N SER A 96 -0.87 -26.31 -0.27
CA SER A 96 -2.24 -26.12 0.19
C SER A 96 -3.20 -26.91 -0.68
N ASP A 97 -3.73 -28.02 -0.15
CA ASP A 97 -4.69 -28.91 -0.83
C ASP A 97 -5.94 -28.19 -1.37
N ASN A 98 -6.33 -27.06 -0.75
CA ASN A 98 -7.54 -26.30 -1.10
C ASN A 98 -7.26 -25.00 -1.89
N SER A 99 -6.03 -24.70 -2.28
CA SER A 99 -5.71 -23.40 -2.92
C SER A 99 -5.81 -23.46 -4.44
N ALA A 100 -7.03 -23.35 -4.96
CA ALA A 100 -7.35 -23.27 -6.40
C ALA A 100 -6.80 -22.02 -7.13
N SER A 101 -5.98 -21.19 -6.47
CA SER A 101 -5.50 -19.91 -6.99
C SER A 101 -4.38 -20.07 -8.02
N LYS A 102 -4.74 -20.36 -9.27
CA LYS A 102 -3.78 -20.41 -10.39
C LYS A 102 -2.92 -19.12 -10.42
N PRO A 103 -1.60 -19.22 -10.68
CA PRO A 103 -0.74 -18.04 -10.76
C PRO A 103 -1.26 -17.10 -11.83
N ASN A 104 -1.38 -15.81 -11.48
CA ASN A 104 -1.78 -14.80 -12.45
C ASN A 104 -0.63 -14.59 -13.45
N ARG A 105 -0.93 -14.73 -14.75
CA ARG A 105 0.07 -14.61 -15.83
C ARG A 105 0.68 -13.21 -15.94
N PHE A 106 -0.07 -12.17 -15.59
CA PHE A 106 0.40 -10.78 -15.65
C PHE A 106 1.27 -10.42 -14.44
N PHE A 107 0.97 -11.00 -13.28
CA PHE A 107 1.68 -10.72 -12.02
C PHE A 107 2.39 -11.97 -11.50
N LYS A 108 3.13 -12.66 -12.38
CA LYS A 108 3.87 -13.90 -12.04
C LYS A 108 4.80 -13.69 -10.85
N ASN A 109 5.53 -12.59 -10.84
CA ASN A 109 6.45 -12.28 -9.75
C ASN A 109 5.71 -12.03 -8.44
N TYR A 110 4.52 -11.43 -8.43
CA TYR A 110 3.79 -11.25 -7.18
C TYR A 110 3.21 -12.59 -6.66
N THR A 111 2.68 -13.41 -7.56
CA THR A 111 1.97 -14.67 -7.25
C THR A 111 2.88 -15.90 -7.19
N ALA A 112 4.20 -15.70 -7.16
CA ALA A 112 5.17 -16.78 -7.10
C ALA A 112 5.21 -17.42 -5.70
N ALA A 113 5.01 -18.73 -5.67
CA ALA A 113 5.05 -19.54 -4.46
C ALA A 113 6.49 -19.79 -4.00
N TYR A 114 6.65 -20.22 -2.75
CA TYR A 114 7.93 -20.72 -2.27
C TYR A 114 8.27 -22.07 -2.88
N PRO A 115 9.58 -22.43 -2.91
CA PRO A 115 9.98 -23.82 -3.10
C PRO A 115 9.27 -24.71 -2.07
N GLU A 116 8.77 -25.87 -2.51
CA GLU A 116 7.98 -26.79 -1.69
C GLU A 116 8.64 -27.11 -0.35
N GLN A 117 9.95 -27.42 -0.38
CA GLN A 117 10.74 -27.71 0.82
C GLN A 117 10.74 -26.56 1.84
N LEU A 118 10.83 -25.30 1.38
CA LEU A 118 10.84 -24.14 2.26
C LEU A 118 9.44 -23.91 2.84
N ALA A 119 8.40 -24.03 2.00
CA ALA A 119 7.01 -23.88 2.42
C ALA A 119 6.65 -24.89 3.52
N THR A 120 6.98 -26.17 3.31
CA THR A 120 6.73 -27.24 4.28
C THR A 120 7.48 -27.00 5.58
N LYS A 121 8.77 -26.64 5.53
CA LYS A 121 9.57 -26.34 6.74
C LYS A 121 9.01 -25.18 7.56
N ILE A 122 8.54 -24.12 6.91
CA ILE A 122 7.92 -22.98 7.61
C ILE A 122 6.58 -23.38 8.23
N LYS A 123 5.76 -24.14 7.48
CA LYS A 123 4.50 -24.69 7.99
C LYS A 123 4.72 -25.57 9.21
N ASP A 124 5.65 -26.52 9.14
CA ASP A 124 5.94 -27.45 10.23
C ASP A 124 6.48 -26.70 11.46
N ALA A 125 7.33 -25.69 11.27
CA ALA A 125 7.82 -24.84 12.36
C ALA A 125 6.66 -24.10 13.06
N TYR A 126 5.72 -23.55 12.31
CA TYR A 126 4.52 -22.91 12.87
C TYR A 126 3.66 -23.92 13.65
N GLU A 127 3.35 -25.07 13.07
CA GLU A 127 2.49 -26.08 13.70
C GLU A 127 3.16 -26.69 14.95
N GLN A 128 4.49 -26.84 14.96
CA GLN A 128 5.24 -27.33 16.12
C GLN A 128 5.22 -26.36 17.31
N ILE A 129 5.28 -25.05 17.06
CA ILE A 129 5.27 -24.05 18.14
C ILE A 129 3.84 -23.81 18.65
N THR A 130 2.87 -23.71 17.74
CA THR A 130 1.51 -23.29 18.11
C THR A 130 0.60 -24.47 18.45
N SER A 131 0.91 -25.69 18.01
CA SER A 131 0.00 -26.85 18.02
C SER A 131 -1.34 -26.60 17.30
N ILE A 132 -1.40 -25.57 16.44
CA ILE A 132 -2.58 -25.19 15.67
C ILE A 132 -2.33 -25.55 14.20
N LYS A 133 -3.34 -26.10 13.53
CA LYS A 133 -3.27 -26.41 12.10
C LYS A 133 -3.00 -25.14 11.29
N PHE A 134 -2.15 -25.24 10.27
CA PHE A 134 -1.77 -24.11 9.43
C PHE A 134 -2.97 -23.44 8.74
N ASN A 135 -3.14 -22.16 9.03
CA ASN A 135 -4.04 -21.24 8.33
C ASN A 135 -3.22 -20.02 7.87
N HIS A 136 -3.36 -19.63 6.61
CA HIS A 136 -2.57 -18.54 6.02
C HIS A 136 -2.62 -17.22 6.80
N TYR A 137 -3.78 -16.87 7.35
CA TYR A 137 -3.95 -15.63 8.12
C TYR A 137 -3.32 -15.75 9.51
N ASP A 138 -3.68 -16.80 10.25
CA ASP A 138 -3.20 -17.01 11.62
C ASP A 138 -1.67 -17.22 11.65
N ALA A 139 -1.15 -17.96 10.68
CA ALA A 139 0.29 -18.16 10.51
C ALA A 139 1.02 -16.85 10.20
N PHE A 140 0.45 -16.00 9.33
CA PHE A 140 1.05 -14.69 9.06
C PHE A 140 1.10 -13.83 10.33
N MET A 141 -0.02 -13.73 11.05
CA MET A 141 -0.12 -12.94 12.27
C MET A 141 0.85 -13.45 13.35
N PHE A 142 0.89 -14.76 13.56
CA PHE A 142 1.82 -15.38 14.51
C PHE A 142 3.27 -15.09 14.15
N CYS A 143 3.68 -15.37 12.91
CA CYS A 143 5.05 -15.13 12.46
C CYS A 143 5.44 -13.65 12.59
N PHE A 144 4.53 -12.73 12.27
CA PHE A 144 4.75 -11.30 12.44
C PHE A 144 5.02 -10.92 13.90
N HIS A 145 4.17 -11.38 14.83
CA HIS A 145 4.34 -11.12 16.26
C HIS A 145 5.61 -11.79 16.82
N TYR A 146 5.90 -13.01 16.38
CA TYR A 146 7.12 -13.72 16.75
C TYR A 146 8.38 -12.93 16.36
N VAL A 147 8.44 -12.44 15.11
CA VAL A 147 9.57 -11.64 14.63
C VAL A 147 9.66 -10.31 15.37
N LYS A 148 8.52 -9.65 15.61
CA LYS A 148 8.44 -8.40 16.37
C LYS A 148 9.07 -8.53 17.76
N ASP A 149 8.75 -9.60 18.47
CA ASP A 149 9.17 -9.78 19.86
C ASP A 149 10.62 -10.26 19.97
N LYS A 150 11.10 -11.04 18.98
CA LYS A 150 12.42 -11.69 19.03
C LYS A 150 13.53 -10.94 18.29
N SER A 151 13.19 -10.08 17.30
CA SER A 151 14.18 -9.36 16.50
C SER A 151 13.76 -7.92 16.21
N PRO A 152 14.13 -6.96 17.08
CA PRO A 152 13.82 -5.54 16.88
C PRO A 152 14.39 -4.96 15.58
N THR A 153 15.55 -5.45 15.14
CA THR A 153 16.20 -5.02 13.90
C THR A 153 15.40 -5.43 12.67
N THR A 154 14.95 -6.69 12.63
CA THR A 154 14.07 -7.19 11.57
C THR A 154 12.72 -6.47 11.60
N TYR A 155 12.16 -6.26 12.79
CA TYR A 155 10.90 -5.53 12.94
C TYR A 155 10.98 -4.11 12.37
N SER A 156 12.10 -3.42 12.60
CA SER A 156 12.35 -2.08 12.05
C SER A 156 12.37 -2.11 10.51
N ARG A 157 12.98 -3.13 9.92
CA ARG A 157 12.96 -3.35 8.46
C ARG A 157 11.54 -3.68 7.93
N LEU A 158 10.75 -4.45 8.67
CA LEU A 158 9.36 -4.74 8.34
C LEU A 158 8.50 -3.46 8.30
N LEU A 159 8.71 -2.55 9.26
CA LEU A 159 8.03 -1.25 9.26
C LEU A 159 8.39 -0.39 8.04
N ILE A 160 9.63 -0.44 7.59
CA ILE A 160 10.05 0.25 6.35
C ILE A 160 9.31 -0.31 5.14
N PHE A 161 9.21 -1.65 5.01
CA PHE A 161 8.45 -2.26 3.91
C PHE A 161 6.96 -1.93 3.97
N LEU A 162 6.39 -1.91 5.18
CA LEU A 162 5.01 -1.50 5.45
C LEU A 162 4.74 -0.08 4.93
N GLN A 163 5.52 0.88 5.39
CA GLN A 163 5.43 2.28 4.96
C GLN A 163 5.61 2.45 3.45
N LEU A 164 6.58 1.74 2.86
CA LEU A 164 6.84 1.83 1.42
C LEU A 164 5.68 1.29 0.58
N TYR A 165 5.07 0.17 0.96
CA TYR A 165 3.93 -0.34 0.20
C TYR A 165 2.70 0.54 0.39
N ASP A 166 2.42 1.04 1.60
CA ASP A 166 1.28 1.94 1.87
C ASP A 166 1.43 3.25 1.08
N PHE A 167 2.64 3.83 1.06
CA PHE A 167 2.96 4.99 0.24
C PHE A 167 2.72 4.71 -1.25
N CYS A 168 3.22 3.60 -1.79
CA CYS A 168 3.04 3.25 -3.19
C CYS A 168 1.56 3.07 -3.56
N ARG A 169 0.76 2.46 -2.66
CA ARG A 169 -0.69 2.29 -2.84
C ARG A 169 -1.38 3.66 -2.94
N ASN A 170 -1.08 4.56 -2.02
CA ASN A 170 -1.72 5.88 -1.96
C ASN A 170 -1.32 6.76 -3.14
N VAL A 171 -0.02 6.81 -3.49
CA VAL A 171 0.48 7.55 -4.68
C VAL A 171 -0.10 6.99 -5.98
N SER A 172 -0.23 5.66 -6.09
CA SER A 172 -0.87 5.04 -7.25
C SER A 172 -2.31 5.52 -7.41
N MET A 173 -3.09 5.55 -6.34
CA MET A 173 -4.47 6.06 -6.37
C MET A 173 -4.56 7.55 -6.64
N MET A 174 -3.67 8.34 -6.04
CA MET A 174 -3.59 9.78 -6.30
C MET A 174 -3.39 10.06 -7.79
N PHE A 175 -2.37 9.43 -8.41
CA PHE A 175 -2.13 9.59 -9.85
C PHE A 175 -3.27 9.05 -10.71
N PHE A 176 -3.95 7.98 -10.28
CA PHE A 176 -5.14 7.47 -10.93
C PHE A 176 -6.23 8.54 -10.96
N PHE A 177 -6.61 9.11 -9.82
CA PHE A 177 -7.64 10.15 -9.76
C PHE A 177 -7.24 11.41 -10.52
N CYS A 178 -6.01 11.91 -10.37
CA CYS A 178 -5.52 13.05 -11.15
C CYS A 178 -5.64 12.79 -12.66
N SER A 179 -5.27 11.59 -13.11
CA SER A 179 -5.36 11.23 -14.53
C SER A 179 -6.79 11.34 -15.06
N PHE A 180 -7.78 10.80 -14.34
CA PHE A 180 -9.19 10.89 -14.75
C PHE A 180 -9.74 12.31 -14.70
N ILE A 181 -9.37 13.10 -13.68
CA ILE A 181 -9.76 14.51 -13.57
C ILE A 181 -9.19 15.32 -14.74
N LEU A 182 -7.89 15.17 -15.03
CA LEU A 182 -7.27 15.88 -16.15
C LEU A 182 -7.77 15.38 -17.52
N LEU A 183 -8.15 14.11 -17.64
CA LEU A 183 -8.78 13.59 -18.84
C LEU A 183 -10.14 14.26 -19.08
N TYR A 184 -10.93 14.42 -18.01
CA TYR A 184 -12.19 15.15 -18.07
C TYR A 184 -11.96 16.59 -18.56
N PHE A 185 -11.08 17.36 -17.93
CA PHE A 185 -10.78 18.73 -18.36
C PHE A 185 -10.19 18.80 -19.78
N SER A 186 -9.42 17.79 -20.18
CA SER A 186 -8.90 17.71 -21.54
C SER A 186 -9.98 17.60 -22.61
N ILE A 187 -11.09 16.93 -22.29
CA ILE A 187 -12.20 16.77 -23.25
C ILE A 187 -12.99 18.07 -23.42
N PHE A 188 -13.12 18.88 -22.36
CA PHE A 188 -14.05 20.02 -22.36
C PHE A 188 -13.40 21.40 -22.49
N GLU A 189 -12.26 21.63 -21.84
CA GLU A 189 -11.72 22.99 -21.66
C GLU A 189 -10.27 23.11 -22.14
N TYR A 190 -9.42 22.15 -21.78
CA TYR A 190 -7.97 22.24 -21.92
C TYR A 190 -7.39 21.05 -22.69
N PRO A 191 -7.55 20.98 -24.03
CA PRO A 191 -7.20 19.80 -24.82
C PRO A 191 -5.78 19.31 -24.55
N ASN A 192 -4.80 20.20 -24.40
CA ASN A 192 -3.39 19.87 -24.15
C ASN A 192 -3.14 19.01 -22.89
N LEU A 193 -4.08 18.91 -21.95
CA LEU A 193 -3.94 18.10 -20.74
C LEU A 193 -3.99 16.58 -20.98
N TYR A 194 -4.40 16.10 -22.17
CA TYR A 194 -4.48 14.66 -22.45
C TYR A 194 -3.14 13.95 -22.26
N ILE A 195 -2.03 14.61 -22.65
CA ILE A 195 -0.67 14.03 -22.52
C ILE A 195 -0.34 13.82 -21.05
N LEU A 196 -0.59 14.84 -20.21
CA LEU A 196 -0.34 14.76 -18.78
C LEU A 196 -1.22 13.69 -18.13
N SER A 197 -2.50 13.62 -18.50
CA SER A 197 -3.41 12.56 -18.04
C SER A 197 -2.86 11.15 -18.34
N ILE A 198 -2.39 10.90 -19.57
CA ILE A 198 -1.80 9.61 -19.96
C ILE A 198 -0.53 9.32 -19.14
N VAL A 199 0.36 10.30 -18.98
CA VAL A 199 1.59 10.14 -18.18
C VAL A 199 1.25 9.78 -16.73
N LEU A 200 0.29 10.46 -16.12
CA LEU A 200 -0.14 10.16 -14.76
C LEU A 200 -0.79 8.77 -14.65
N PHE A 201 -1.54 8.34 -15.66
CA PHE A 201 -2.08 6.97 -15.69
C PHE A 201 -0.95 5.92 -15.71
N LEU A 202 0.09 6.14 -16.52
CA LEU A 202 1.26 5.27 -16.57
C LEU A 202 2.01 5.27 -15.24
N LEU A 203 2.19 6.43 -14.61
CA LEU A 203 2.80 6.53 -13.27
C LEU A 203 1.96 5.81 -12.22
N SER A 204 0.64 5.95 -12.24
CA SER A 204 -0.26 5.19 -11.36
C SER A 204 -0.01 3.69 -11.47
N TYR A 205 0.07 3.17 -12.70
CA TYR A 205 0.37 1.76 -12.94
C TYR A 205 1.77 1.35 -12.46
N LEU A 206 2.79 2.19 -12.69
CA LEU A 206 4.15 1.92 -12.19
C LEU A 206 4.22 1.86 -10.66
N PHE A 207 3.52 2.76 -9.96
CA PHE A 207 3.43 2.73 -8.50
C PHE A 207 2.61 1.55 -8.00
N PHE A 208 1.59 1.13 -8.74
CA PHE A 208 0.86 -0.11 -8.44
C PHE A 208 1.78 -1.34 -8.52
N LEU A 209 2.64 -1.45 -9.54
CA LEU A 209 3.62 -2.53 -9.63
C LEU A 209 4.62 -2.51 -8.47
N ARG A 210 5.05 -1.31 -8.03
CA ARG A 210 5.91 -1.16 -6.85
C ARG A 210 5.18 -1.56 -5.56
N TYR A 211 3.91 -1.18 -5.41
CA TYR A 211 3.06 -1.63 -4.31
C TYR A 211 3.03 -3.16 -4.22
N LEU A 212 2.75 -3.86 -5.33
CA LEU A 212 2.78 -5.32 -5.36
C LEU A 212 4.14 -5.89 -4.94
N LYS A 213 5.23 -5.30 -5.44
CA LYS A 213 6.60 -5.73 -5.10
C LYS A 213 6.86 -5.61 -3.60
N PHE A 214 6.61 -4.43 -3.01
CA PHE A 214 6.88 -4.21 -1.58
C PHE A 214 5.94 -5.01 -0.69
N PHE A 215 4.69 -5.19 -1.10
CA PHE A 215 3.74 -6.00 -0.34
C PHE A 215 4.15 -7.47 -0.29
N ARG A 216 4.66 -8.01 -1.41
CA ARG A 216 5.27 -9.35 -1.42
C ARG A 216 6.53 -9.41 -0.55
N LEU A 217 7.44 -8.44 -0.67
CA LEU A 217 8.68 -8.43 0.12
C LEU A 217 8.41 -8.34 1.63
N TYR A 218 7.41 -7.57 2.04
CA TYR A 218 6.95 -7.51 3.42
C TYR A 218 6.55 -8.89 3.93
N GLY A 219 5.68 -9.60 3.20
CA GLY A 219 5.28 -10.96 3.57
C GLY A 219 6.45 -11.95 3.57
N ASP A 220 7.36 -11.83 2.60
CA ASP A 220 8.51 -12.71 2.48
C ASP A 220 9.46 -12.56 3.67
N GLU A 221 9.74 -11.32 4.07
CA GLU A 221 10.59 -11.00 5.21
C GLU A 221 9.99 -11.53 6.52
N VAL A 222 8.67 -11.47 6.71
CA VAL A 222 8.00 -12.03 7.90
C VAL A 222 8.27 -13.53 8.01
N PHE A 223 7.96 -14.32 6.97
CA PHE A 223 8.07 -15.77 7.05
C PHE A 223 9.52 -16.27 7.09
N ARG A 224 10.42 -15.66 6.32
CA ARG A 224 11.84 -16.03 6.33
C ARG A 224 12.51 -15.70 7.64
N SER A 225 12.22 -14.51 8.19
CA SER A 225 12.80 -14.12 9.47
C SER A 225 12.29 -14.98 10.62
N PHE A 226 11.00 -15.31 10.61
CA PHE A 226 10.44 -16.27 11.55
C PHE A 226 11.19 -17.60 11.52
N TYR A 227 11.36 -18.18 10.33
CA TYR A 227 12.03 -19.47 10.19
C TYR A 227 13.52 -19.43 10.59
N ASN A 228 14.23 -18.36 10.26
CA ASN A 228 15.61 -18.17 10.69
C ASN A 228 15.73 -18.07 12.22
N LEU A 229 14.83 -17.32 12.87
CA LEU A 229 14.81 -17.21 14.33
C LEU A 229 14.47 -18.56 14.99
N TYR A 230 13.53 -19.29 14.42
CA TYR A 230 13.19 -20.64 14.88
C TYR A 230 14.39 -21.60 14.84
N LEU A 231 15.17 -21.59 13.74
CA LEU A 231 16.37 -22.40 13.63
C LEU A 231 17.43 -22.01 14.66
N LEU A 232 17.63 -20.72 14.90
CA LEU A 232 18.60 -20.23 15.89
C LEU A 232 18.23 -20.68 17.31
N GLU A 233 16.94 -20.72 17.65
CA GLU A 233 16.49 -21.18 18.96
C GLU A 233 16.66 -22.70 19.16
N ARG A 234 16.55 -23.50 18.09
CA ARG A 234 16.80 -24.95 18.16
C ARG A 234 18.26 -25.36 18.12
N SER A 235 19.14 -24.47 17.66
CA SER A 235 20.59 -24.71 17.66
C SER A 235 21.28 -24.45 19.00
N LYS A 236 20.55 -23.90 19.98
CA LYS A 236 21.01 -23.63 21.34
C LYS A 236 20.55 -24.73 22.29
#